data_AF-A0A4V2SVN8-F1
#
_entry.id   AF-A0A4V2SVN8-F1
#
_cell.length_a   1.000
_cell.length_b   1.000
_cell.length_c   1.000
_cell.angle_alpha   90.00
_cell.angle_beta   90.00
_cell.angle_gamma   90.00
#
_symmetry.space_group_name_H-M   'P 1'
#
loop_
_entity.id
_entity.type
_entity.pdbx_description
1 polymer ?
#
loop_
_entity_poly.entity_id
_entity_poly.type
_entity_poly.pdbx_seq_one_letter_code
_entity_poly.pdbx_strand_id
1 'polypeptide(L)'
;MKVLLWLLGILVFFITALTALVWLQYKRLRRMQPQPIYKHPRHKPAPDEWSEEQVTVSWIGHSTLVLNILGKTIITDPVFSEKVGVSLGGPLVIGPKRHTAAALTVEETGAPDLILLSHAHLDHFDLPSLKRLQNRSTDVITAQNTSRLLQKLSFRRVLELGGRERVELDDGLTITAVPVKHWGRRFPWNADYGWTGYLIEYCGVRLFFAGDTAYTPSFKELRRYGPIDIAFLPIGAYSPDSYQGNHCTPEQAWQMFLDSGAQHLVPIHWDTFVLSHEPVDEPLQRLLQIAGADASRILLREHGETFTFTPAVLHENTPC
;
A
#
# COMPACT_ATOMS: atom_id res chain seq x y z
N MET A 1 -24.25 15.89 -45.97
CA MET A 1 -23.66 14.53 -45.94
C MET A 1 -22.15 14.51 -46.20
N LYS A 2 -21.64 15.08 -47.30
CA LYS A 2 -20.18 15.09 -47.60
C LYS A 2 -19.31 15.83 -46.57
N VAL A 3 -19.75 16.99 -46.08
CA VAL A 3 -19.03 17.76 -45.04
C VAL A 3 -18.94 16.98 -43.71
N LEU A 4 -20.00 16.27 -43.33
CA LEU A 4 -20.02 15.47 -42.10
C LEU A 4 -19.06 14.27 -42.18
N LEU A 5 -18.96 13.61 -43.34
CA LEU A 5 -17.99 12.54 -43.59
C LEU A 5 -16.54 13.05 -43.55
N TRP A 6 -16.29 14.25 -44.08
CA TRP A 6 -14.98 14.92 -43.99
C TRP A 6 -14.62 15.28 -42.54
N LEU A 7 -15.55 15.86 -41.79
CA LEU A 7 -15.34 16.18 -40.36
C LEU A 7 -15.11 14.91 -39.53
N LEU A 8 -15.84 13.83 -39.82
CA LEU A 8 -15.62 12.53 -39.18
C LEU A 8 -14.25 11.96 -39.53
N GLY A 9 -13.83 12.04 -40.79
CA GLY A 9 -12.50 11.61 -41.23
C GLY A 9 -11.37 12.39 -40.54
N ILE A 10 -11.53 13.71 -40.41
CA ILE A 10 -10.60 14.58 -39.68
C ILE A 10 -10.56 14.20 -38.19
N LEU A 11 -11.71 14.00 -37.55
CA LEU A 11 -11.80 13.58 -36.15
C LEU A 11 -11.10 12.23 -35.92
N VAL A 12 -11.36 11.24 -36.77
CA VAL A 12 -10.72 9.92 -36.72
C VAL A 12 -9.21 10.03 -36.91
N PHE A 13 -8.74 10.87 -37.84
CA PHE A 13 -7.32 11.12 -38.03
C PHE A 13 -6.67 11.72 -36.77
N PHE A 14 -7.28 12.73 -36.14
CA PHE A 14 -6.74 13.32 -34.91
C PHE A 14 -6.74 12.35 -33.73
N ILE A 15 -7.79 11.54 -33.57
CA ILE A 15 -7.85 10.50 -32.52
C ILE A 15 -6.77 9.44 -32.77
N THR A 16 -6.59 8.97 -34.00
CA THR A 16 -5.56 7.97 -34.32
C THR A 16 -4.14 8.54 -34.18
N ALA A 17 -3.90 9.78 -34.59
CA ALA A 17 -2.63 10.46 -34.40
C ALA A 17 -2.31 10.68 -32.90
N LEU A 18 -3.28 11.14 -32.11
CA LEU A 18 -3.12 11.33 -30.66
C LEU A 18 -2.85 10.01 -29.94
N THR A 19 -3.60 8.95 -30.26
CA THR A 19 -3.39 7.62 -29.68
C THR A 19 -2.02 7.05 -30.05
N ALA A 20 -1.58 7.21 -31.30
CA ALA A 20 -0.24 6.83 -31.73
C ALA A 20 0.85 7.61 -30.98
N LEU A 21 0.68 8.94 -30.80
CA LEU A 21 1.61 9.78 -30.04
C LEU A 21 1.70 9.36 -28.58
N VAL A 22 0.55 9.16 -27.91
CA VAL A 22 0.48 8.68 -26.52
C VAL A 22 1.14 7.32 -26.39
N TRP A 23 0.92 6.41 -27.35
CA TRP A 23 1.55 5.09 -27.34
C TRP A 23 3.07 5.15 -27.56
N LEU A 24 3.55 6.02 -28.44
CA LEU A 24 4.97 6.26 -28.65
C LEU A 24 5.64 6.83 -27.40
N GLN A 25 5.01 7.81 -26.74
CA GLN A 25 5.48 8.37 -25.47
C GLN A 25 5.51 7.31 -24.37
N TYR A 26 4.43 6.53 -24.22
CA TYR A 26 4.36 5.43 -23.27
C TYR A 26 5.46 4.38 -23.52
N LYS A 27 5.70 3.99 -24.78
CA LYS A 27 6.79 3.09 -25.14
C LYS A 27 8.16 3.67 -24.81
N ARG A 28 8.37 4.97 -25.03
CA ARG A 28 9.63 5.64 -24.69
C ARG A 28 9.85 5.65 -23.18
N LEU A 29 8.84 5.98 -22.39
CA LEU A 29 8.90 5.95 -20.92
C LEU A 29 9.19 4.53 -20.41
N ARG A 30 8.48 3.52 -20.93
CA ARG A 30 8.73 2.10 -20.59
C ARG A 30 10.15 1.64 -20.88
N ARG A 31 10.78 2.13 -21.96
CA ARG A 31 12.18 1.78 -22.31
C ARG A 31 13.21 2.37 -21.33
N MET A 32 12.86 3.46 -20.64
CA MET A 32 13.71 4.08 -19.63
C MET A 32 13.58 3.38 -18.26
N GLN A 33 12.52 2.61 -18.08
CA GLN A 33 12.24 1.89 -16.84
C GLN A 33 12.93 0.51 -16.82
N PRO A 34 13.30 0.02 -15.62
CA PRO A 34 13.77 -1.36 -15.45
C PRO A 34 12.81 -2.39 -16.07
N GLN A 35 13.38 -3.49 -16.56
CA GLN A 35 12.64 -4.63 -17.12
C GLN A 35 12.99 -5.92 -16.36
N PRO A 36 12.58 -6.04 -15.09
CA PRO A 36 12.86 -7.22 -14.29
C PRO A 36 12.15 -8.46 -14.83
N ILE A 37 12.76 -9.62 -14.61
CA ILE A 37 12.14 -10.91 -14.92
C ILE A 37 11.01 -11.15 -13.92
N TYR A 38 9.89 -11.70 -14.41
CA TYR A 38 8.79 -12.09 -13.56
C TYR A 38 9.22 -13.22 -12.61
N LYS A 39 8.92 -13.08 -11.31
CA LYS A 39 9.24 -14.06 -10.27
C LYS A 39 8.06 -14.36 -9.37
N HIS A 40 8.07 -15.55 -8.78
CA HIS A 40 7.15 -15.93 -7.72
C HIS A 40 7.81 -15.75 -6.34
N PRO A 41 7.05 -15.37 -5.30
CA PRO A 41 7.51 -15.39 -3.92
C PRO A 41 8.09 -16.75 -3.53
N ARG A 42 9.17 -16.74 -2.74
CA ARG A 42 9.80 -17.97 -2.20
C ARG A 42 9.10 -18.48 -0.95
N HIS A 43 8.36 -17.59 -0.28
CA HIS A 43 7.64 -17.87 0.94
C HIS A 43 6.13 -17.79 0.67
N LYS A 44 5.37 -18.66 1.34
CA LYS A 44 3.92 -18.68 1.29
C LYS A 44 3.37 -18.65 2.72
N PRO A 45 2.70 -17.55 3.13
CA PRO A 45 2.04 -17.48 4.42
C PRO A 45 0.85 -18.44 4.51
N ALA A 46 0.46 -18.80 5.74
CA ALA A 46 -0.73 -19.59 6.02
C ALA A 46 -1.57 -18.89 7.11
N PRO A 47 -2.37 -17.85 6.76
CA PRO A 47 -3.12 -17.07 7.74
C PRO A 47 -4.12 -17.89 8.58
N ASP A 48 -4.61 -18.99 8.04
CA ASP A 48 -5.49 -19.96 8.69
C ASP A 48 -4.82 -20.76 9.82
N GLU A 49 -3.49 -20.79 9.87
CA GLU A 49 -2.70 -21.46 10.90
C GLU A 49 -2.21 -20.49 12.00
N TRP A 50 -2.53 -19.20 11.91
CA TRP A 50 -2.01 -18.20 12.84
C TRP A 50 -2.72 -18.23 14.19
N SER A 51 -1.94 -18.14 15.27
CA SER A 51 -2.47 -18.10 16.63
C SER A 51 -3.22 -16.80 16.93
N GLU A 52 -4.37 -16.92 17.59
CA GLU A 52 -5.13 -15.79 18.14
C GLU A 52 -4.48 -15.17 19.39
N GLU A 53 -3.38 -15.74 19.88
CA GLU A 53 -2.61 -15.25 21.04
C GLU A 53 -1.32 -14.52 20.62
N GLN A 54 -1.11 -14.30 19.32
CA GLN A 54 0.11 -13.70 18.79
C GLN A 54 -0.19 -12.55 17.83
N VAL A 55 0.84 -11.76 17.55
CA VAL A 55 0.86 -10.84 16.42
C VAL A 55 1.66 -11.48 15.32
N THR A 56 1.06 -11.63 14.15
CA THR A 56 1.70 -12.15 12.95
C THR A 56 1.56 -11.15 11.82
N VAL A 57 2.65 -10.86 11.13
CA VAL A 57 2.68 -9.95 9.98
C VAL A 57 3.31 -10.65 8.81
N SER A 58 2.65 -10.60 7.66
CA SER A 58 3.22 -11.05 6.40
C SER A 58 3.12 -10.01 5.29
N TRP A 59 4.18 -9.90 4.50
CA TRP A 59 4.25 -8.99 3.36
C TRP A 59 3.86 -9.72 2.07
N ILE A 60 2.67 -9.42 1.55
CA ILE A 60 2.11 -10.12 0.37
C ILE A 60 2.68 -9.55 -0.93
N GLY A 61 3.05 -8.26 -0.90
CA GLY A 61 3.69 -7.53 -1.98
C GLY A 61 3.16 -6.11 -2.09
N HIS A 62 3.99 -5.22 -2.63
CA HIS A 62 3.75 -3.78 -2.72
C HIS A 62 3.50 -3.18 -1.33
N SER A 63 2.34 -2.57 -1.11
CA SER A 63 1.89 -2.08 0.20
C SER A 63 0.80 -2.97 0.81
N THR A 64 0.63 -4.19 0.28
CA THR A 64 -0.29 -5.20 0.81
C THR A 64 0.37 -6.04 1.89
N LEU A 65 -0.10 -5.85 3.12
CA LEU A 65 0.23 -6.67 4.28
C LEU A 65 -1.02 -7.42 4.73
N VAL A 66 -0.83 -8.64 5.23
CA VAL A 66 -1.85 -9.35 6.01
C VAL A 66 -1.33 -9.40 7.44
N LEU A 67 -2.12 -8.84 8.36
CA LEU A 67 -1.79 -8.72 9.77
C LEU A 67 -2.79 -9.56 10.56
N ASN A 68 -2.31 -10.35 11.51
CA ASN A 68 -3.10 -10.89 12.60
C ASN A 68 -2.64 -10.21 13.89
N ILE A 69 -3.56 -9.57 14.60
CA ILE A 69 -3.31 -8.95 15.90
C ILE A 69 -4.25 -9.60 16.90
N LEU A 70 -3.77 -10.64 17.58
CA LEU A 70 -4.54 -11.37 18.59
C LEU A 70 -5.90 -11.85 18.05
N GLY A 71 -5.88 -12.52 16.89
CA GLY A 71 -7.06 -13.05 16.20
C GLY A 71 -7.74 -12.06 15.24
N LYS A 72 -7.38 -10.77 15.26
CA LYS A 72 -7.94 -9.78 14.32
C LYS A 72 -7.16 -9.71 13.03
N THR A 73 -7.82 -9.98 11.91
CA THR A 73 -7.21 -9.94 10.58
C THR A 73 -7.37 -8.57 9.93
N ILE A 74 -6.26 -7.91 9.62
CA ILE A 74 -6.23 -6.60 8.95
C ILE A 74 -5.46 -6.72 7.64
N ILE A 75 -5.99 -6.14 6.56
CA ILE A 75 -5.29 -6.04 5.27
C ILE A 75 -5.09 -4.57 4.90
N THR A 76 -3.85 -4.20 4.57
CA THR A 76 -3.50 -2.84 4.12
C THR A 76 -3.45 -2.78 2.59
N ASP A 77 -3.92 -1.70 1.98
CA ASP A 77 -3.81 -1.39 0.54
C ASP A 77 -3.83 -2.64 -0.38
N PRO A 78 -4.92 -3.44 -0.38
CA PRO A 78 -4.95 -4.74 -1.02
C PRO A 78 -4.85 -4.65 -2.54
N VAL A 79 -3.74 -5.13 -3.10
CA VAL A 79 -3.49 -5.17 -4.55
C VAL A 79 -3.00 -6.56 -4.98
N PHE A 80 -3.95 -7.37 -5.40
CA PHE A 80 -3.73 -8.73 -5.92
C PHE A 80 -3.71 -8.78 -7.45
N SER A 81 -4.17 -7.72 -8.12
CA SER A 81 -4.21 -7.63 -9.58
C SER A 81 -2.82 -7.80 -10.22
N GLU A 82 -2.76 -8.50 -11.35
CA GLU A 82 -1.53 -8.63 -12.14
C GLU A 82 -1.06 -7.30 -12.72
N LYS A 83 -1.98 -6.38 -12.96
CA LYS A 83 -1.70 -5.08 -13.55
C LYS A 83 -2.55 -4.01 -12.85
N VAL A 84 -1.89 -2.94 -12.44
CA VAL A 84 -2.52 -1.74 -11.87
C VAL A 84 -2.58 -0.68 -12.97
N GLY A 85 -3.68 0.08 -13.06
CA GLY A 85 -3.84 1.06 -14.11
C GLY A 85 -5.27 1.35 -14.53
N VAL A 86 -5.41 2.06 -15.65
CA VAL A 86 -6.72 2.45 -16.18
C VAL A 86 -7.38 1.25 -16.84
N SER A 87 -8.54 0.84 -16.33
CA SER A 87 -9.40 -0.13 -17.01
C SER A 87 -10.13 0.54 -18.17
N LEU A 88 -10.06 -0.06 -19.36
CA LEU A 88 -10.78 0.40 -20.56
C LEU A 88 -12.08 -0.38 -20.81
N GLY A 89 -12.57 -1.10 -19.80
CA GLY A 89 -13.68 -2.04 -19.93
C GLY A 89 -13.20 -3.46 -20.27
N GLY A 90 -13.93 -4.47 -19.78
CA GLY A 90 -13.54 -5.87 -19.91
C GLY A 90 -12.19 -6.17 -19.21
N PRO A 91 -11.38 -7.11 -19.74
CA PRO A 91 -10.09 -7.49 -19.13
C PRO A 91 -8.94 -6.53 -19.46
N LEU A 92 -9.18 -5.45 -20.21
CA LEU A 92 -8.11 -4.57 -20.71
C LEU A 92 -7.73 -3.51 -19.67
N VAL A 93 -6.51 -3.63 -19.14
CA VAL A 93 -5.89 -2.65 -18.24
C VAL A 93 -4.62 -2.07 -18.87
N ILE A 94 -4.51 -0.74 -18.87
CA ILE A 94 -3.30 -0.02 -19.25
C ILE A 94 -2.61 0.52 -18.00
N GLY A 95 -1.43 -0.01 -17.71
CA GLY A 95 -0.58 0.42 -16.60
C GLY A 95 0.47 -0.62 -16.22
N PRO A 96 1.22 -0.40 -15.12
CA PRO A 96 2.28 -1.30 -14.65
C PRO A 96 1.80 -2.74 -14.41
N LYS A 97 2.50 -3.71 -15.01
CA LYS A 97 2.31 -5.14 -14.69
C LYS A 97 3.24 -5.48 -13.52
N ARG A 98 2.77 -6.26 -12.55
CA ARG A 98 3.61 -6.77 -11.47
C ARG A 98 4.70 -7.67 -12.03
N HIS A 99 5.92 -7.55 -11.52
CA HIS A 99 7.02 -8.47 -11.80
C HIS A 99 7.25 -9.49 -10.69
N THR A 100 6.67 -9.29 -9.51
CA THR A 100 6.66 -10.30 -8.44
C THR A 100 5.22 -10.67 -8.13
N ALA A 101 4.86 -11.95 -8.20
CA ALA A 101 3.51 -12.42 -7.86
C ALA A 101 3.13 -12.06 -6.42
N ALA A 102 1.83 -12.02 -6.11
CA ALA A 102 1.41 -11.89 -4.71
C ALA A 102 1.74 -13.20 -3.99
N ALA A 103 2.15 -13.09 -2.72
CA ALA A 103 2.43 -14.29 -1.92
C ALA A 103 1.18 -15.14 -1.65
N LEU A 104 0.01 -14.52 -1.73
CA LEU A 104 -1.30 -15.13 -1.58
C LEU A 104 -2.24 -14.66 -2.70
N THR A 105 -3.22 -15.48 -3.02
CA THR A 105 -4.46 -15.05 -3.67
C THR A 105 -5.38 -14.35 -2.67
N VAL A 106 -6.43 -13.68 -3.16
CA VAL A 106 -7.41 -13.03 -2.27
C VAL A 106 -8.12 -14.04 -1.38
N GLU A 107 -8.43 -15.23 -1.90
CA GLU A 107 -9.15 -16.25 -1.14
C GLU A 107 -8.27 -16.86 -0.05
N GLU A 108 -6.96 -16.96 -0.29
CA GLU A 108 -6.00 -17.46 0.69
C GLU A 108 -5.72 -16.48 1.85
N THR A 109 -6.14 -15.20 1.76
CA THR A 109 -6.02 -14.29 2.91
C THR A 109 -7.09 -14.51 3.97
N GLY A 110 -8.13 -15.28 3.66
CA GLY A 110 -9.35 -15.31 4.46
C GLY A 110 -10.13 -14.00 4.38
N ALA A 111 -11.22 -13.91 5.14
CA ALA A 111 -12.02 -12.70 5.25
C ALA A 111 -11.42 -11.78 6.32
N PRO A 112 -10.96 -10.56 5.99
CA PRO A 112 -10.41 -9.65 6.98
C PRO A 112 -11.53 -9.03 7.83
N ASP A 113 -11.21 -8.72 9.09
CA ASP A 113 -12.06 -7.90 9.94
C ASP A 113 -12.01 -6.43 9.51
N LEU A 114 -10.82 -5.98 9.09
CA LEU A 114 -10.57 -4.60 8.69
C LEU A 114 -9.71 -4.50 7.43
N ILE A 115 -10.10 -3.61 6.53
CA ILE A 115 -9.26 -3.16 5.41
C ILE A 115 -8.86 -1.69 5.63
N LEU A 116 -7.56 -1.40 5.51
CA LEU A 116 -7.01 -0.05 5.56
C LEU A 116 -6.61 0.42 4.16
N LEU A 117 -7.05 1.60 3.76
CA LEU A 117 -6.79 2.19 2.43
C LEU A 117 -6.16 3.58 2.57
N SER A 118 -4.84 3.66 2.38
CA SER A 118 -4.06 4.87 2.65
C SER A 118 -4.39 6.04 1.72
N HIS A 119 -4.65 5.77 0.44
CA HIS A 119 -4.97 6.79 -0.57
C HIS A 119 -5.53 6.17 -1.87
N ALA A 120 -5.95 7.02 -2.82
CA ALA A 120 -6.75 6.60 -3.98
C ALA A 120 -5.96 6.14 -5.23
N HIS A 121 -4.62 6.03 -5.19
CA HIS A 121 -3.85 5.58 -6.34
C HIS A 121 -4.15 4.12 -6.70
N LEU A 122 -3.96 3.78 -7.98
CA LEU A 122 -4.41 2.50 -8.56
C LEU A 122 -3.63 1.29 -8.04
N ASP A 123 -2.45 1.53 -7.51
CA ASP A 123 -1.54 0.57 -6.90
C ASP A 123 -1.68 0.45 -5.38
N HIS A 124 -2.58 1.23 -4.77
CA HIS A 124 -2.98 1.08 -3.35
C HIS A 124 -4.47 0.82 -3.17
N PHE A 125 -5.28 1.19 -4.18
CA PHE A 125 -6.73 1.13 -4.17
C PHE A 125 -7.23 0.35 -5.40
N ASP A 126 -7.02 -0.97 -5.35
CA ASP A 126 -7.36 -1.90 -6.43
C ASP A 126 -8.81 -2.41 -6.29
N LEU A 127 -9.72 -1.81 -7.06
CA LEU A 127 -11.14 -2.17 -7.06
C LEU A 127 -11.40 -3.66 -7.37
N PRO A 128 -10.70 -4.32 -8.31
CA PRO A 128 -10.77 -5.77 -8.49
C PRO A 128 -10.50 -6.57 -7.21
N SER A 129 -9.44 -6.24 -6.46
CA SER A 129 -9.12 -6.89 -5.19
C SER A 129 -10.19 -6.62 -4.13
N LEU A 130 -10.57 -5.36 -3.96
CA LEU A 130 -11.62 -4.95 -3.01
C LEU A 130 -12.97 -5.59 -3.31
N LYS A 131 -13.32 -5.80 -4.58
CA LYS A 131 -14.53 -6.51 -4.97
C LYS A 131 -14.51 -7.98 -4.58
N ARG A 132 -13.34 -8.63 -4.60
CA ARG A 132 -13.16 -10.02 -4.16
C ARG A 132 -13.12 -10.14 -2.63
N LEU A 133 -12.57 -9.13 -1.95
CA LEU A 133 -12.54 -9.02 -0.48
C LEU A 133 -13.86 -8.55 0.14
N GLN A 134 -14.84 -8.11 -0.66
CA GLN A 134 -16.08 -7.55 -0.11
C GLN A 134 -16.82 -8.56 0.77
N ASN A 135 -17.11 -8.16 2.00
CA ASN A 135 -17.86 -8.97 2.96
C ASN A 135 -18.62 -8.06 3.93
N ARG A 136 -19.84 -8.47 4.32
CA ARG A 136 -20.71 -7.76 5.28
C ARG A 136 -20.24 -7.85 6.73
N SER A 137 -19.19 -8.61 7.03
CA SER A 137 -18.49 -8.60 8.33
C SER A 137 -17.28 -7.66 8.35
N THR A 138 -16.76 -7.24 7.20
CA THR A 138 -15.53 -6.45 7.10
C THR A 138 -15.81 -4.95 7.17
N ASP A 139 -15.12 -4.27 8.08
CA ASP A 139 -15.04 -2.80 8.11
C ASP A 139 -13.94 -2.31 7.15
N VAL A 140 -14.12 -1.12 6.60
CA VAL A 140 -13.11 -0.44 5.78
C VAL A 140 -12.85 0.94 6.35
N ILE A 141 -11.59 1.26 6.61
CA ILE A 141 -11.15 2.62 6.91
C ILE A 141 -10.28 3.10 5.76
N THR A 142 -10.64 4.25 5.21
CA THR A 142 -10.02 4.81 4.02
C THR A 142 -9.73 6.31 4.19
N ALA A 143 -8.85 6.87 3.38
CA ALA A 143 -8.56 8.31 3.47
C ALA A 143 -9.79 9.17 3.13
N GLN A 144 -9.80 10.43 3.60
CA GLN A 144 -10.87 11.39 3.30
C GLN A 144 -11.20 11.47 1.80
N ASN A 145 -12.49 11.61 1.48
CA ASN A 145 -13.07 11.69 0.13
C ASN A 145 -12.86 10.47 -0.77
N THR A 146 -12.37 9.34 -0.26
CA THR A 146 -12.11 8.12 -1.06
C THR A 146 -13.22 7.07 -0.98
N SER A 147 -14.11 7.12 0.03
CA SER A 147 -15.22 6.16 0.22
C SER A 147 -16.19 6.13 -0.96
N ARG A 148 -16.31 7.23 -1.72
CA ARG A 148 -17.11 7.30 -2.95
C ARG A 148 -16.71 6.26 -4.01
N LEU A 149 -15.46 5.79 -3.98
CA LEU A 149 -14.98 4.71 -4.86
C LEU A 149 -15.53 3.34 -4.46
N LEU A 150 -15.98 3.18 -3.21
CA LEU A 150 -16.49 1.94 -2.64
C LEU A 150 -18.01 1.83 -2.66
N GLN A 151 -18.74 2.85 -3.15
CA GLN A 151 -20.22 2.91 -3.09
C GLN A 151 -20.94 1.69 -3.70
N LYS A 152 -20.30 0.99 -4.62
CA LYS A 152 -20.86 -0.22 -5.28
C LYS A 152 -20.43 -1.53 -4.63
N LEU A 153 -19.61 -1.48 -3.59
CA LEU A 153 -19.10 -2.65 -2.87
C LEU A 153 -19.84 -2.83 -1.55
N SER A 154 -19.98 -4.08 -1.13
CA SER A 154 -20.76 -4.45 0.05
C SER A 154 -19.87 -4.76 1.25
N PHE A 155 -19.53 -3.72 2.02
CA PHE A 155 -18.84 -3.83 3.30
C PHE A 155 -19.82 -3.67 4.48
N ARG A 156 -19.36 -3.97 5.71
CA ARG A 156 -20.11 -3.72 6.95
C ARG A 156 -20.25 -2.22 7.18
N ARG A 157 -19.11 -1.53 7.29
CA ARG A 157 -19.00 -0.07 7.39
C ARG A 157 -17.83 0.43 6.54
N VAL A 158 -17.96 1.64 6.02
CA VAL A 158 -16.88 2.37 5.35
C VAL A 158 -16.73 3.70 6.07
N LEU A 159 -15.57 3.91 6.69
CA LEU A 159 -15.24 5.11 7.45
C LEU A 159 -14.11 5.85 6.75
N GLU A 160 -14.18 7.18 6.78
CA GLU A 160 -13.10 8.03 6.29
C GLU A 160 -12.35 8.66 7.46
N LEU A 161 -11.02 8.64 7.40
CA LEU A 161 -10.17 9.35 8.35
C LEU A 161 -9.15 10.22 7.61
N GLY A 162 -8.80 11.35 8.22
CA GLY A 162 -7.69 12.18 7.77
C GLY A 162 -7.14 13.06 8.88
N GLY A 163 -6.03 13.75 8.56
CA GLY A 163 -5.35 14.59 9.53
C GLY A 163 -4.86 13.78 10.73
N ARG A 164 -5.54 13.92 11.87
CA ARG A 164 -5.24 13.22 13.13
C ARG A 164 -6.48 12.62 13.79
N GLU A 165 -7.52 12.37 13.00
CA GLU A 165 -8.76 11.76 13.46
C GLU A 165 -8.51 10.34 13.99
N ARG A 166 -9.30 9.93 14.97
CA ARG A 166 -9.22 8.62 15.63
C ARG A 166 -10.60 7.99 15.63
N VAL A 167 -10.67 6.68 15.39
CA VAL A 167 -11.87 5.88 15.57
C VAL A 167 -11.53 4.62 16.34
N GLU A 168 -12.40 4.27 17.28
CA GLU A 168 -12.37 3.02 18.01
C GLU A 168 -13.52 2.15 17.49
N LEU A 169 -13.21 0.93 17.08
CA LEU A 169 -14.19 -0.05 16.63
C LEU A 169 -14.80 -0.80 17.82
N ASP A 170 -15.92 -1.48 17.57
CA ASP A 170 -16.76 -2.09 18.61
C ASP A 170 -16.04 -3.14 19.48
N ASP A 171 -14.88 -3.61 19.02
CA ASP A 171 -14.05 -4.65 19.64
C ASP A 171 -12.78 -4.09 20.30
N GLY A 172 -12.65 -2.77 20.43
CA GLY A 172 -11.51 -2.08 21.05
C GLY A 172 -10.35 -1.80 20.10
N LEU A 173 -10.40 -2.26 18.84
CA LEU A 173 -9.40 -1.91 17.83
C LEU A 173 -9.48 -0.42 17.53
N THR A 174 -8.39 0.31 17.75
CA THR A 174 -8.34 1.74 17.48
C THR A 174 -7.45 2.05 16.28
N ILE A 175 -7.98 2.83 15.34
CA ILE A 175 -7.24 3.38 14.20
C ILE A 175 -7.15 4.90 14.34
N THR A 176 -5.93 5.43 14.27
CA THR A 176 -5.66 6.86 14.25
C THR A 176 -5.00 7.25 12.93
N ALA A 177 -5.56 8.25 12.23
CA ALA A 177 -4.93 8.84 11.06
C ALA A 177 -3.63 9.57 11.45
N VAL A 178 -2.60 9.39 10.63
CA VAL A 178 -1.28 9.98 10.81
C VAL A 178 -0.94 10.82 9.58
N PRO A 179 -0.57 12.10 9.74
CA PRO A 179 -0.18 12.94 8.61
C PRO A 179 1.06 12.42 7.89
N VAL A 180 0.92 12.17 6.60
CA VAL A 180 1.98 11.79 5.66
C VAL A 180 2.11 12.82 4.54
N LYS A 181 3.24 12.81 3.82
CA LYS A 181 3.50 13.74 2.71
C LYS A 181 3.29 13.03 1.38
N HIS A 182 2.06 13.09 0.87
CA HIS A 182 1.70 12.50 -0.42
C HIS A 182 0.66 13.38 -1.14
N TRP A 183 -0.02 12.81 -2.12
CA TRP A 183 -1.04 13.47 -2.94
C TRP A 183 -2.14 12.47 -3.28
N GLY A 184 -3.36 12.95 -3.52
CA GLY A 184 -4.52 12.11 -3.76
C GLY A 184 -5.13 12.36 -5.12
N ARG A 185 -4.71 11.57 -6.10
CA ARG A 185 -5.36 11.48 -7.41
C ARG A 185 -5.69 10.04 -7.73
N ARG A 186 -6.47 9.85 -8.79
CA ARG A 186 -6.62 8.54 -9.44
C ARG A 186 -6.35 8.65 -10.94
N PHE A 187 -6.59 9.83 -11.50
CA PHE A 187 -6.36 10.22 -12.87
C PHE A 187 -5.79 11.65 -12.92
N PRO A 188 -5.17 12.07 -14.04
CA PRO A 188 -4.59 13.42 -14.16
C PRO A 188 -5.57 14.58 -13.88
N TRP A 189 -6.88 14.36 -14.02
CA TRP A 189 -7.94 15.37 -13.92
C TRP A 189 -8.73 15.36 -12.59
N ASN A 190 -8.41 14.50 -11.61
CA ASN A 190 -9.06 14.51 -10.29
C ASN A 190 -8.02 14.65 -9.17
N ALA A 191 -8.23 15.59 -8.23
CA ALA A 191 -7.26 15.92 -7.19
C ALA A 191 -7.88 16.18 -5.81
N ASP A 192 -9.07 15.65 -5.61
CA ASP A 192 -9.92 15.86 -4.43
C ASP A 192 -9.94 14.65 -3.48
N TYR A 193 -9.08 13.65 -3.70
CA TYR A 193 -8.90 12.52 -2.80
C TYR A 193 -7.87 12.85 -1.71
N GLY A 194 -8.11 12.37 -0.50
CA GLY A 194 -7.16 12.45 0.60
C GLY A 194 -6.11 11.33 0.59
N TRP A 195 -5.17 11.44 1.50
CA TRP A 195 -4.13 10.45 1.80
C TRP A 195 -3.78 10.50 3.30
N THR A 196 -3.47 9.36 3.89
CA THR A 196 -3.10 9.27 5.31
C THR A 196 -2.31 7.99 5.59
N GLY A 197 -1.48 8.03 6.64
CA GLY A 197 -1.03 6.82 7.33
C GLY A 197 -2.00 6.43 8.44
N TYR A 198 -1.83 5.25 9.02
CA TYR A 198 -2.65 4.71 10.11
C TYR A 198 -1.78 4.16 11.23
N LEU A 199 -2.00 4.66 12.45
CA LEU A 199 -1.57 3.99 13.66
C LEU A 199 -2.68 3.04 14.10
N ILE A 200 -2.34 1.76 14.23
CA ILE A 200 -3.20 0.64 14.59
C ILE A 200 -2.87 0.27 16.03
N GLU A 201 -3.85 0.34 16.93
CA GLU A 201 -3.66 0.04 18.34
C GLU A 201 -4.68 -1.00 18.80
N TYR A 202 -4.22 -2.10 19.40
CA TYR A 202 -5.08 -3.15 19.95
C TYR A 202 -4.38 -3.89 21.08
N CYS A 203 -5.01 -3.96 22.25
CA CYS A 203 -4.45 -4.66 23.44
C CYS A 203 -2.98 -4.32 23.73
N GLY A 204 -2.62 -3.03 23.61
CA GLY A 204 -1.27 -2.53 23.82
C GLY A 204 -0.27 -2.78 22.67
N VAL A 205 -0.64 -3.57 21.65
CA VAL A 205 0.10 -3.67 20.38
C VAL A 205 -0.07 -2.37 19.60
N ARG A 206 1.01 -1.86 19.01
CA ARG A 206 1.00 -0.66 18.17
C ARG A 206 1.75 -0.89 16.88
N LEU A 207 1.04 -0.84 15.76
CA LEU A 207 1.62 -0.93 14.43
C LEU A 207 1.37 0.36 13.65
N PHE A 208 2.35 0.83 12.88
CA PHE A 208 2.20 2.04 12.08
C PHE A 208 2.33 1.74 10.59
N PHE A 209 1.25 1.95 9.82
CA PHE A 209 1.24 1.82 8.37
C PHE A 209 1.27 3.20 7.71
N ALA A 210 2.36 3.53 7.00
CA ALA A 210 2.49 4.85 6.38
C ALA A 210 1.74 5.01 5.05
N GLY A 211 1.40 3.91 4.37
CA GLY A 211 1.07 3.96 2.94
C GLY A 211 2.25 4.52 2.16
N ASP A 212 1.98 5.45 1.24
CA ASP A 212 3.02 6.20 0.53
C ASP A 212 3.28 7.56 1.14
N THR A 213 4.56 7.94 1.20
CA THR A 213 4.98 9.24 1.71
C THR A 213 6.36 9.63 1.20
N ALA A 214 6.55 10.92 0.95
CA ALA A 214 7.86 11.55 0.94
C ALA A 214 8.37 11.73 2.37
N TYR A 215 9.64 12.13 2.48
CA TYR A 215 10.21 12.50 3.76
C TYR A 215 9.37 13.57 4.48
N THR A 216 9.06 13.32 5.74
CA THR A 216 8.37 14.24 6.63
C THR A 216 8.90 14.11 8.06
N PRO A 217 9.10 15.23 8.79
CA PRO A 217 9.47 15.19 10.20
C PRO A 217 8.28 14.82 11.11
N SER A 218 7.05 14.71 10.57
CA SER A 218 5.83 14.47 11.35
C SER A 218 5.85 13.16 12.14
N PHE A 219 6.69 12.18 11.75
CA PHE A 219 6.74 10.89 12.42
C PHE A 219 7.35 10.95 13.81
N LYS A 220 8.10 12.02 14.16
CA LYS A 220 8.53 12.26 15.55
C LYS A 220 7.35 12.34 16.53
N GLU A 221 6.20 12.82 16.05
CA GLU A 221 4.98 12.90 16.84
C GLU A 221 4.41 11.52 17.20
N LEU A 222 4.76 10.46 16.47
CA LEU A 222 4.28 9.11 16.76
C LEU A 222 4.72 8.62 18.15
N ARG A 223 5.86 9.12 18.64
CA ARG A 223 6.40 8.79 19.97
C ARG A 223 5.46 9.15 21.11
N ARG A 224 4.54 10.10 20.91
CA ARG A 224 3.54 10.49 21.92
C ARG A 224 2.50 9.40 22.19
N TYR A 225 2.34 8.45 21.26
CA TYR A 225 1.41 7.33 21.41
C TYR A 225 2.02 6.15 22.18
N GLY A 226 3.32 6.19 22.48
CA GLY A 226 4.05 5.12 23.14
C GLY A 226 4.96 4.33 22.18
N PRO A 227 5.55 3.22 22.64
CA PRO A 227 6.40 2.38 21.80
C PRO A 227 5.58 1.76 20.66
N ILE A 228 6.10 1.85 19.44
CA ILE A 228 5.54 1.21 18.24
C ILE A 228 6.33 -0.09 18.00
N ASP A 229 5.63 -1.20 17.84
CA ASP A 229 6.27 -2.51 17.63
C ASP A 229 6.87 -2.59 16.22
N ILE A 230 6.07 -2.23 15.21
CA ILE A 230 6.45 -2.30 13.80
C ILE A 230 5.96 -1.06 13.03
N ALA A 231 6.85 -0.47 12.23
CA ALA A 231 6.48 0.53 11.21
C ALA A 231 6.61 -0.08 9.80
N PHE A 232 5.61 0.15 8.96
CA PHE A 232 5.56 -0.23 7.55
C PHE A 232 5.78 1.01 6.70
N LEU A 233 6.97 1.16 6.12
CA LEU A 233 7.35 2.36 5.38
C LEU A 233 7.72 2.06 3.93
N PRO A 234 7.32 2.92 2.98
CA PRO A 234 7.67 2.77 1.58
C PRO A 234 9.18 2.99 1.40
N ILE A 235 9.81 2.26 0.47
CA ILE A 235 11.22 2.47 0.13
C ILE A 235 11.49 2.60 -1.37
N GLY A 236 10.48 2.46 -2.22
CA GLY A 236 10.58 2.56 -3.69
C GLY A 236 9.87 3.79 -4.26
N ALA A 237 9.87 3.89 -5.59
CA ALA A 237 9.24 4.94 -6.39
C ALA A 237 9.86 6.36 -6.25
N TYR A 238 11.16 6.45 -5.93
CA TYR A 238 11.83 7.72 -5.65
C TYR A 238 12.69 8.29 -6.79
N SER A 239 12.89 7.55 -7.89
CA SER A 239 13.75 7.99 -9.00
C SER A 239 12.98 8.35 -10.27
N PRO A 240 13.30 9.49 -10.93
CA PRO A 240 14.33 10.48 -10.57
C PRO A 240 13.89 11.40 -9.41
N ASP A 241 14.78 12.26 -8.92
CA ASP A 241 14.58 13.16 -7.76
C ASP A 241 13.25 13.95 -7.77
N SER A 242 12.67 14.21 -8.94
CA SER A 242 11.34 14.84 -9.05
C SER A 242 10.20 14.04 -8.40
N TYR A 243 10.39 12.74 -8.18
CA TYR A 243 9.44 11.86 -7.49
C TYR A 243 9.50 12.03 -5.96
N GLN A 244 10.61 12.57 -5.43
CA GLN A 244 10.85 12.69 -3.99
C GLN A 244 9.97 13.74 -3.29
N GLY A 245 9.16 14.48 -4.06
CA GLY A 245 8.07 15.30 -3.52
C GLY A 245 6.96 14.47 -2.87
N ASN A 246 6.79 13.21 -3.29
CA ASN A 246 5.70 12.32 -2.86
C ASN A 246 6.15 10.92 -2.40
N HIS A 247 7.39 10.51 -2.68
CA HIS A 247 7.96 9.23 -2.25
C HIS A 247 9.31 9.45 -1.56
N CYS A 248 9.63 8.70 -0.51
CA CYS A 248 10.90 8.82 0.18
C CYS A 248 11.96 7.90 -0.45
N THR A 249 13.23 8.27 -0.31
CA THR A 249 14.33 7.34 -0.59
C THR A 249 14.49 6.33 0.57
N PRO A 250 15.23 5.21 0.38
CA PRO A 250 15.53 4.27 1.46
C PRO A 250 16.19 4.92 2.69
N GLU A 251 17.04 5.92 2.49
CA GLU A 251 17.69 6.67 3.58
C GLU A 251 16.69 7.56 4.33
N GLN A 252 15.78 8.20 3.60
CA GLN A 252 14.70 8.98 4.20
C GLN A 252 13.70 8.09 4.94
N ALA A 253 13.39 6.91 4.41
CA ALA A 253 12.56 5.90 5.09
C ALA A 253 13.23 5.42 6.39
N TRP A 254 14.54 5.15 6.36
CA TRP A 254 15.30 4.82 7.56
C TRP A 254 15.25 5.95 8.60
N GLN A 255 15.44 7.21 8.18
CA GLN A 255 15.33 8.34 9.10
C GLN A 255 13.91 8.48 9.69
N MET A 256 12.87 8.31 8.88
CA MET A 256 11.47 8.33 9.34
C MET A 256 11.15 7.18 10.30
N PHE A 257 11.76 6.00 10.10
CA PHE A 257 11.69 4.88 11.02
C PHE A 257 12.36 5.20 12.37
N LEU A 258 13.55 5.81 12.35
CA LEU A 258 14.19 6.28 13.58
C LEU A 258 13.35 7.35 14.28
N ASP A 259 12.77 8.29 13.53
CA ASP A 259 11.93 9.35 14.05
C ASP A 259 10.65 8.82 14.71
N SER A 260 10.01 7.79 14.14
CA SER A 260 8.79 7.18 14.69
C SER A 260 9.00 6.52 16.05
N GLY A 261 10.22 6.09 16.35
CA GLY A 261 10.53 5.33 17.56
C GLY A 261 10.06 3.88 17.51
N ALA A 262 9.74 3.35 16.32
CA ALA A 262 9.37 1.95 16.15
C ALA A 262 10.55 1.00 16.42
N GLN A 263 10.25 -0.17 16.97
CA GLN A 263 11.26 -1.18 17.24
C GLN A 263 11.77 -1.84 15.96
N HIS A 264 10.85 -2.19 15.05
CA HIS A 264 11.13 -2.87 13.79
C HIS A 264 10.58 -2.10 12.58
N LEU A 265 11.26 -2.25 11.44
CA LEU A 265 10.87 -1.71 10.15
C LEU A 265 10.54 -2.86 9.20
N VAL A 266 9.38 -2.78 8.55
CA VAL A 266 9.03 -3.59 7.39
C VAL A 266 8.99 -2.67 6.16
N PRO A 267 9.90 -2.87 5.19
CA PRO A 267 9.90 -2.07 3.97
C PRO A 267 8.81 -2.51 3.00
N ILE A 268 7.99 -1.56 2.54
CA ILE A 268 6.91 -1.78 1.57
C ILE A 268 7.12 -0.95 0.30
N HIS A 269 6.20 -1.05 -0.66
CA HIS A 269 6.20 -0.25 -1.89
C HIS A 269 7.42 -0.47 -2.80
N TRP A 270 8.00 -1.68 -2.76
CA TRP A 270 9.13 -2.07 -3.61
C TRP A 270 8.97 -3.52 -4.14
N ASP A 271 9.85 -3.92 -5.05
CA ASP A 271 9.93 -5.29 -5.64
C ASP A 271 8.62 -5.86 -6.23
N THR A 272 7.64 -5.02 -6.58
CA THR A 272 6.35 -5.49 -7.10
C THR A 272 6.00 -4.91 -8.47
N PHE A 273 5.95 -3.60 -8.58
CA PHE A 273 5.66 -2.88 -9.82
C PHE A 273 6.82 -1.96 -10.15
N VAL A 274 7.10 -1.78 -11.45
CA VAL A 274 8.05 -0.76 -11.90
C VAL A 274 7.30 0.56 -12.05
N LEU A 275 7.38 1.43 -11.04
CA LEU A 275 6.66 2.70 -10.94
C LEU A 275 7.52 3.94 -11.29
N SER A 276 8.83 3.73 -11.38
CA SER A 276 9.88 4.75 -11.36
C SER A 276 11.12 4.21 -12.10
N HIS A 277 12.25 4.91 -12.00
CA HIS A 277 13.46 4.61 -12.78
C HIS A 277 14.57 3.86 -12.00
N GLU A 278 14.47 3.69 -10.67
CA GLU A 278 15.48 2.95 -9.92
C GLU A 278 15.45 1.45 -10.26
N PRO A 279 16.61 0.75 -10.23
CA PRO A 279 16.63 -0.71 -10.29
C PRO A 279 15.76 -1.33 -9.17
N VAL A 280 15.02 -2.40 -9.47
CA VAL A 280 13.99 -2.91 -8.55
C VAL A 280 14.56 -3.54 -7.27
N ASP A 281 15.84 -3.94 -7.28
CA ASP A 281 16.58 -4.51 -6.16
C ASP A 281 17.36 -3.46 -5.35
N GLU A 282 17.59 -2.28 -5.92
CA GLU A 282 18.33 -1.17 -5.28
C GLU A 282 17.70 -0.68 -3.96
N PRO A 283 16.35 -0.54 -3.83
CA PRO A 283 15.73 -0.03 -2.60
C PRO A 283 16.16 -0.76 -1.33
N LEU A 284 16.06 -2.09 -1.30
CA LEU A 284 16.42 -2.88 -0.13
C LEU A 284 17.94 -2.85 0.11
N GLN A 285 18.76 -2.89 -0.95
CA GLN A 285 20.22 -2.83 -0.81
C GLN A 285 20.64 -1.53 -0.11
N ARG A 286 20.09 -0.39 -0.56
CA ARG A 286 20.35 0.92 0.04
C ARG A 286 19.81 1.02 1.47
N LEU A 287 18.61 0.47 1.74
CA LEU A 287 18.06 0.42 3.08
C LEU A 287 18.96 -0.36 4.05
N LEU A 288 19.43 -1.53 3.64
CA LEU A 288 20.33 -2.35 4.45
C LEU A 288 21.69 -1.65 4.65
N GLN A 289 22.19 -0.96 3.62
CA GLN A 289 23.43 -0.21 3.70
C GLN A 289 23.35 0.94 4.71
N ILE A 290 22.27 1.74 4.69
CA ILE A 290 22.11 2.86 5.63
C ILE A 290 21.82 2.38 7.06
N ALA A 291 21.15 1.24 7.22
CA ALA A 291 20.90 0.65 8.53
C ALA A 291 22.18 0.12 9.20
N GLY A 292 23.15 -0.35 8.40
CA GLY A 292 24.44 -0.79 8.91
C GLY A 292 24.31 -1.86 10.00
N ALA A 293 24.82 -1.57 11.20
CA ALA A 293 24.75 -2.48 12.34
C ALA A 293 23.31 -2.78 12.82
N ASP A 294 22.35 -1.90 12.52
CA ASP A 294 20.95 -2.03 12.93
C ASP A 294 20.08 -2.79 11.91
N ALA A 295 20.68 -3.39 10.87
CA ALA A 295 19.95 -4.10 9.82
C ALA A 295 19.05 -5.24 10.35
N SER A 296 19.33 -5.79 11.54
CA SER A 296 18.48 -6.78 12.21
C SER A 296 17.08 -6.27 12.56
N ARG A 297 16.89 -4.94 12.63
CA ARG A 297 15.57 -4.31 12.84
C ARG A 297 14.71 -4.27 11.58
N ILE A 298 15.28 -4.60 10.41
CA ILE A 298 14.57 -4.67 9.14
C ILE A 298 14.06 -6.10 8.93
N LEU A 299 12.75 -6.26 9.08
CA LEU A 299 12.02 -7.50 8.90
C LEU A 299 11.46 -7.60 7.47
N LEU A 300 11.01 -8.81 7.08
CA LEU A 300 10.24 -9.08 5.85
C LEU A 300 10.90 -8.50 4.59
N ARG A 301 12.07 -9.02 4.26
CA ARG A 301 12.91 -8.59 3.13
C ARG A 301 12.51 -9.26 1.82
N GLU A 302 11.66 -10.27 1.87
CA GLU A 302 11.13 -10.95 0.69
C GLU A 302 9.61 -11.09 0.76
N HIS A 303 8.96 -11.11 -0.41
CA HIS A 303 7.54 -11.37 -0.49
C HIS A 303 7.19 -12.73 0.14
N GLY A 304 6.13 -12.73 0.93
CA GLY A 304 5.59 -13.88 1.64
C GLY A 304 6.31 -14.24 2.93
N GLU A 305 7.39 -13.53 3.29
CA GLU A 305 7.98 -13.71 4.62
C GLU A 305 6.94 -13.33 5.69
N THR A 306 7.06 -14.00 6.84
CA THR A 306 6.16 -13.83 7.97
C THR A 306 6.99 -13.65 9.24
N PHE A 307 6.57 -12.70 10.08
CA PHE A 307 7.17 -12.45 11.39
C PHE A 307 6.08 -12.56 12.45
N THR A 308 6.38 -13.29 13.53
CA THR A 308 5.44 -13.53 14.63
C THR A 308 6.10 -13.20 15.96
N PHE A 309 5.36 -12.54 16.85
CA PHE A 309 5.76 -12.29 18.22
C PHE A 309 4.56 -12.33 19.17
N THR A 310 4.82 -12.61 20.45
CA THR A 310 3.82 -12.57 21.51
C THR A 310 3.90 -11.20 22.19
N PRO A 311 2.81 -10.39 22.23
CA PRO A 311 2.81 -9.10 22.90
C PRO A 311 3.05 -9.20 24.40
N ALA A 312 3.78 -8.23 24.97
CA ALA A 312 4.07 -8.19 26.41
C ALA A 312 2.81 -8.17 27.30
N VAL A 313 1.70 -7.62 26.79
CA VAL A 313 0.44 -7.48 27.52
C VAL A 313 -0.18 -8.83 27.92
N LEU A 314 0.06 -9.89 27.14
CA LEU A 314 -0.39 -11.24 27.50
C LEU A 314 0.41 -11.84 28.67
N HIS A 315 1.60 -11.34 28.96
CA HIS A 315 2.37 -11.75 30.13
C HIS A 315 1.90 -11.08 31.43
N GLU A 316 1.18 -9.95 31.34
CA GLU A 316 0.84 -9.10 32.48
C GLU A 316 -0.64 -9.23 32.94
N ASN A 317 -1.43 -10.16 32.39
CA ASN A 317 -2.87 -10.32 32.71
C ASN A 317 -3.69 -9.02 32.61
N THR A 318 -3.25 -8.05 31.80
CA THR A 318 -4.00 -6.81 31.59
C THR A 318 -5.09 -7.11 30.57
N PRO A 319 -6.38 -6.94 30.89
CA PRO A 319 -7.44 -7.18 29.92
C PRO A 319 -7.31 -6.21 28.75
N CYS A 320 -7.50 -6.75 27.54
CA CYS A 320 -8.13 -6.02 26.46
C CYS A 320 -9.54 -5.59 26.93
#